data_AF-A0A1Z4JBS4-F1
#
_entry.id   AF-A0A1Z4JBS4-F1
#
_cell.length_a   1.000
_cell.length_b   1.000
_cell.length_c   1.000
_cell.angle_alpha   90.00
_cell.angle_beta   90.00
_cell.angle_gamma   90.00
#
_symmetry.space_group_name_H-M   'P 1'
#
loop_
_entity.id
_entity.type
_entity.pdbx_description
1 polymer ?
#
loop_
_entity_poly.entity_id
_entity_poly.type
_entity_poly.pdbx_seq_one_letter_code
_entity_poly.pdbx_strand_id
1 'polypeptide(L)'
;MKYLLLIYMDENAMSDTEREHCYVESAQVAQDLHAKGQFVASAPLHPVATATSVRVREGKSLVTDGPFAETREQLGGFYLVNAQDLDEAIAIANRIPGARVGTVEIRPVLEIAGLPKS
;
A
#
# COMPACT_ATOMS: atom_id res chain seq x y z
N MET A 1 4.65 -16.94 -1.04
CA MET A 1 3.26 -16.46 -0.94
C MET A 1 3.21 -14.96 -1.18
N LYS A 2 2.07 -14.43 -1.65
CA LYS A 2 1.91 -12.98 -1.87
C LYS A 2 1.41 -12.30 -0.61
N TYR A 3 2.01 -11.17 -0.27
CA TYR A 3 1.58 -10.29 0.82
C TYR A 3 1.38 -8.88 0.30
N LEU A 4 0.27 -8.25 0.69
CA LEU A 4 -0.01 -6.84 0.49
C LEU A 4 0.39 -6.09 1.76
N LEU A 5 1.30 -5.14 1.61
CA LEU A 5 1.79 -4.26 2.67
C LEU A 5 1.14 -2.89 2.45
N LEU A 6 0.12 -2.58 3.23
CA LEU A 6 -0.68 -1.36 3.14
C LEU A 6 -0.07 -0.28 4.03
N ILE A 7 0.25 0.88 3.47
CA ILE A 7 0.93 1.95 4.20
C ILE A 7 -0.10 3.00 4.58
N TYR A 8 -0.37 3.10 5.87
CA TYR A 8 -1.28 4.08 6.48
C TYR A 8 -0.49 5.17 7.18
N MET A 9 -0.85 6.43 6.97
CA MET A 9 -0.29 7.57 7.70
C MET A 9 -1.25 8.76 7.62
N ASP A 10 -1.14 9.71 8.55
CA ASP A 10 -1.78 11.03 8.40
C ASP A 10 -1.18 11.74 7.17
N GLU A 11 -2.01 12.25 6.26
CA GLU A 11 -1.56 12.96 5.05
C GLU A 11 -0.67 14.18 5.33
N ASN A 12 -0.78 14.74 6.54
CA ASN A 12 -0.01 15.88 7.02
C ASN A 12 1.17 15.48 7.92
N ALA A 13 1.46 14.18 8.05
CA ALA A 13 2.56 13.68 8.91
C ALA A 13 3.96 14.09 8.42
N MET A 14 4.09 14.51 7.17
CA MET A 14 5.36 14.85 6.54
C MET A 14 5.25 16.17 5.77
N SER A 15 6.30 16.99 5.90
CA SER A 15 6.57 18.09 4.97
C SER A 15 6.83 17.56 3.55
N ASP A 16 6.79 18.45 2.57
CA ASP A 16 7.06 18.09 1.16
C ASP A 16 8.46 17.50 0.99
N THR A 17 9.47 18.07 1.67
CA THR A 17 10.84 17.56 1.63
C THR A 17 10.95 16.18 2.26
N GLU A 18 10.33 15.93 3.42
CA GLU A 18 10.34 14.60 4.05
C GLU A 18 9.63 13.56 3.16
N ARG A 19 8.55 13.96 2.47
CA ARG A 19 7.81 13.12 1.54
C ARG A 19 8.64 12.75 0.31
N GLU A 20 9.37 13.68 -0.27
CA GLU A 20 10.30 13.40 -1.38
C GLU A 20 11.39 12.40 -0.97
N HIS A 21 12.00 12.58 0.21
CA HIS A 21 12.99 11.63 0.72
C HIS A 21 12.37 10.25 0.97
N CYS A 22 11.16 10.20 1.53
CA CYS A 22 10.39 8.98 1.73
C CYS A 22 10.16 8.22 0.41
N TYR A 23 9.88 8.93 -0.70
CA TYR A 23 9.75 8.33 -2.02
C TYR A 23 11.06 7.75 -2.55
N VAL A 24 12.19 8.45 -2.37
CA VAL A 24 13.51 7.95 -2.79
C VAL A 24 13.88 6.68 -2.02
N GLU A 25 13.74 6.68 -0.69
CA GLU A 25 14.00 5.49 0.12
C GLU A 25 13.06 4.32 -0.24
N SER A 26 11.78 4.61 -0.47
CA SER A 26 10.79 3.61 -0.92
C SER A 26 11.20 2.99 -2.26
N ALA A 27 11.61 3.82 -3.23
CA ALA A 27 12.10 3.33 -4.51
C ALA A 27 13.33 2.42 -4.36
N GLN A 28 14.26 2.74 -3.44
CA GLN A 28 15.40 1.87 -3.15
C GLN A 28 14.96 0.52 -2.55
N VAL A 29 14.00 0.51 -1.63
CA VAL A 29 13.42 -0.74 -1.10
C VAL A 29 12.81 -1.58 -2.22
N ALA A 30 12.05 -0.97 -3.12
CA ALA A 30 11.47 -1.66 -4.28
C ALA A 30 12.55 -2.28 -5.18
N GLN A 31 13.65 -1.55 -5.46
CA GLN A 31 14.78 -2.06 -6.25
C GLN A 31 15.46 -3.25 -5.58
N ASP A 32 15.70 -3.18 -4.27
CA ASP A 32 16.31 -4.29 -3.52
C ASP A 32 15.43 -5.54 -3.51
N LEU A 33 14.11 -5.36 -3.37
CA LEU A 33 13.14 -6.45 -3.46
C LEU A 33 13.10 -7.04 -4.87
N HIS A 34 13.18 -6.20 -5.90
CA HIS A 34 13.21 -6.65 -7.29
C HIS A 34 14.45 -7.49 -7.59
N ALA A 35 15.63 -7.04 -7.14
CA ALA A 35 16.88 -7.79 -7.28
C ALA A 35 16.83 -9.18 -6.62
N LYS A 36 15.96 -9.37 -5.62
CA LYS A 36 15.74 -10.64 -4.91
C LYS A 36 14.57 -11.47 -5.48
N GLY A 37 13.89 -11.00 -6.53
CA GLY A 37 12.68 -11.65 -7.07
C GLY A 37 11.45 -11.55 -6.15
N GLN A 38 11.49 -10.67 -5.15
CA GLN A 38 10.43 -10.49 -4.15
C GLN A 38 9.42 -9.40 -4.57
N PHE A 39 9.79 -8.47 -5.45
CA PHE A 39 8.91 -7.38 -5.88
C PHE A 39 7.87 -7.86 -6.88
N VAL A 40 6.58 -7.55 -6.62
CA VAL A 40 5.49 -7.75 -7.60
C VAL A 40 4.99 -6.40 -8.12
N ALA A 41 4.61 -5.49 -7.22
CA ALA A 41 4.15 -4.15 -7.57
C ALA A 41 4.26 -3.20 -6.36
N SER A 42 4.30 -1.89 -6.61
CA SER A 42 4.15 -0.88 -5.57
C SER A 42 3.70 0.43 -6.21
N ALA A 43 2.92 1.22 -5.47
CA ALA A 43 2.58 2.58 -5.86
C ALA A 43 2.29 3.44 -4.61
N PRO A 44 2.81 4.68 -4.55
CA PRO A 44 2.20 5.71 -3.70
C PRO A 44 0.85 6.12 -4.29
N LEU A 45 -0.07 6.56 -3.45
CA LEU A 45 -1.39 7.05 -3.83
C LEU A 45 -1.46 8.56 -3.67
N HIS A 46 -2.33 9.18 -4.46
CA HIS A 46 -2.70 10.58 -4.25
C HIS A 46 -3.52 10.73 -2.95
N PRO A 47 -3.62 11.96 -2.40
CA PRO A 47 -4.44 12.24 -1.23
C PRO A 47 -5.89 11.78 -1.40
N VAL A 48 -6.57 11.44 -0.31
CA VAL A 48 -7.95 10.96 -0.27
C VAL A 48 -8.94 11.99 -0.82
N ALA A 49 -8.56 13.27 -0.90
CA ALA A 49 -9.31 14.30 -1.60
C ALA A 49 -9.50 14.03 -3.10
N THR A 50 -8.63 13.20 -3.70
CA THR A 50 -8.74 12.75 -5.11
C THR A 50 -9.48 11.43 -5.25
N ALA A 51 -9.84 10.78 -4.14
CA ALA A 51 -10.49 9.48 -4.17
C ALA A 51 -11.95 9.60 -4.63
N THR A 52 -12.46 8.52 -5.22
CA THR A 52 -13.87 8.35 -5.53
C THR A 52 -14.27 6.95 -5.09
N SER A 53 -15.33 6.85 -4.31
CA SER A 53 -15.84 5.59 -3.77
C SER A 53 -17.09 5.16 -4.51
N VAL A 54 -17.15 3.86 -4.87
CA VAL A 54 -18.31 3.26 -5.54
C VAL A 54 -18.89 2.15 -4.66
N ARG A 55 -20.20 2.18 -4.44
CA ARG A 55 -20.95 1.14 -3.71
C ARG A 55 -22.12 0.66 -4.57
N VAL A 56 -22.23 -0.65 -4.77
CA VAL A 56 -23.36 -1.26 -5.49
C VAL A 56 -24.23 -2.05 -4.53
N ARG A 57 -25.54 -1.79 -4.53
CA ARG A 57 -26.54 -2.57 -3.77
C ARG A 57 -27.78 -2.75 -4.62
N GLU A 58 -28.34 -3.96 -4.63
CA GLU A 58 -29.57 -4.29 -5.39
C GLU A 58 -29.49 -3.85 -6.86
N GLY A 59 -28.31 -4.00 -7.48
CA GLY A 59 -28.07 -3.59 -8.87
C GLY A 59 -27.94 -2.09 -9.11
N LYS A 60 -27.97 -1.24 -8.07
CA LYS A 60 -27.82 0.21 -8.19
C LYS A 60 -26.46 0.67 -7.67
N SER A 61 -25.78 1.50 -8.46
CA SER A 61 -24.50 2.12 -8.09
C SER A 61 -24.71 3.47 -7.41
N LEU A 62 -24.03 3.66 -6.28
CA LEU A 62 -23.82 4.95 -5.63
C LEU A 62 -22.34 5.32 -5.76
N VAL A 63 -22.07 6.52 -6.27
CA VAL A 63 -20.73 7.08 -6.41
C VAL A 63 -20.62 8.29 -5.48
N THR A 64 -19.57 8.34 -4.68
CA THR A 64 -19.31 9.42 -3.72
C THR A 64 -17.87 9.90 -3.83
N ASP A 65 -17.67 11.20 -3.73
CA ASP A 65 -16.33 11.79 -3.63
C ASP A 65 -15.70 11.44 -2.28
N GLY A 66 -14.38 11.23 -2.29
CA GLY A 66 -13.60 10.88 -1.12
C GLY A 66 -13.44 9.38 -0.85
N PRO A 67 -12.74 9.04 0.24
CA PRO A 67 -12.39 7.67 0.57
C PRO A 67 -13.59 6.87 1.07
N PHE A 68 -13.42 5.55 1.19
CA PHE A 68 -14.45 4.65 1.74
C PHE A 68 -14.88 5.04 3.17
N ALA A 69 -13.91 5.47 3.99
CA ALA A 69 -14.12 5.86 5.37
C ALA A 69 -13.20 7.04 5.72
N GLU A 70 -13.74 7.96 6.52
CA GLU A 70 -12.94 8.97 7.20
C GLU A 70 -12.20 8.29 8.36
N THR A 71 -10.88 8.39 8.34
CA THR A 71 -9.97 7.72 9.26
C THR A 71 -8.89 8.70 9.71
N ARG A 72 -8.29 8.46 10.87
CA ARG A 72 -7.19 9.28 11.37
C ARG A 72 -5.94 9.15 10.48
N GLU A 73 -5.66 7.94 9.99
CA GLU A 73 -4.55 7.63 9.09
C GLU A 73 -5.11 7.10 7.78
N GLN A 74 -4.69 7.69 6.67
CA GLN A 74 -5.19 7.39 5.32
C GLN A 74 -4.28 6.40 4.62
N LEU A 75 -4.83 5.62 3.68
CA LEU A 75 -4.04 4.71 2.85
C LEU A 75 -3.23 5.53 1.83
N GLY A 76 -1.93 5.66 2.06
CA GLY A 76 -1.03 6.47 1.24
C GLY A 76 -0.25 5.69 0.18
N GLY A 77 -0.26 4.35 0.23
CA GLY A 77 0.50 3.53 -0.70
C GLY A 77 0.48 2.04 -0.36
N PHE A 78 1.08 1.23 -1.22
CA PHE A 78 1.24 -0.19 -0.94
C PHE A 78 2.50 -0.79 -1.57
N TYR A 79 2.89 -1.96 -1.06
CA TYR A 79 3.73 -2.92 -1.76
C TYR A 79 2.99 -4.25 -1.88
N LEU A 80 3.05 -4.88 -3.05
CA LEU A 80 2.71 -6.28 -3.25
C LEU A 80 4.03 -7.03 -3.44
N VAL A 81 4.29 -8.00 -2.55
CA VAL A 81 5.55 -8.72 -2.50
C VAL A 81 5.33 -10.23 -2.45
N ASN A 82 6.30 -10.98 -2.97
CA ASN A 82 6.46 -12.39 -2.67
C ASN A 82 7.36 -12.52 -1.43
N ALA A 83 6.87 -13.23 -0.42
CA ALA A 83 7.61 -13.63 0.76
C ALA A 83 7.37 -15.12 1.06
N GLN A 84 8.32 -15.78 1.69
CA GLN A 84 8.27 -17.17 2.08
C GLN A 84 7.18 -17.39 3.14
N ASP A 85 7.11 -16.49 4.12
CA ASP A 85 6.20 -16.52 5.26
C ASP A 85 5.91 -15.10 5.79
N LEU A 86 5.20 -15.04 6.92
CA LEU A 86 4.86 -13.77 7.58
C LEU A 86 6.08 -13.06 8.15
N ASP A 87 7.09 -13.80 8.63
CA ASP A 87 8.27 -13.21 9.24
C ASP A 87 9.12 -12.48 8.19
N GLU A 88 9.28 -13.06 7.00
CA GLU A 88 9.92 -12.37 5.88
C GLU A 88 9.10 -11.14 5.43
N ALA A 89 7.77 -11.23 5.43
CA ALA A 89 6.92 -10.08 5.13
C ALA A 89 7.07 -8.94 6.18
N ILE A 90 7.18 -9.28 7.47
CA ILE A 90 7.46 -8.33 8.56
C ILE A 90 8.83 -7.69 8.36
N ALA A 91 9.85 -8.47 8.02
CA ALA A 91 11.19 -7.96 7.75
C ALA A 91 11.19 -6.97 6.58
N ILE A 92 10.38 -7.21 5.54
CA ILE A 92 10.19 -6.26 4.44
C ILE A 92 9.45 -5.01 4.92
N ALA A 93 8.34 -5.16 5.66
CA ALA A 93 7.54 -4.05 6.16
C ALA A 93 8.35 -3.08 7.04
N ASN A 94 9.25 -3.60 7.88
CA ASN A 94 10.15 -2.81 8.72
C ASN A 94 11.12 -1.92 7.94
N ARG A 95 11.37 -2.22 6.66
CA ARG A 95 12.24 -1.42 5.78
C ARG A 95 11.49 -0.28 5.09
N ILE A 96 10.15 -0.30 5.11
CA ILE A 96 9.33 0.69 4.40
C ILE A 96 9.32 2.00 5.22
N PRO A 97 9.79 3.13 4.64
CA PRO A 97 9.87 4.42 5.34
C PRO A 97 8.57 4.87 6.01
N GLY A 98 7.42 4.61 5.37
CA GLY A 98 6.11 4.96 5.89
C GLY A 98 5.79 4.34 7.26
N ALA A 99 6.42 3.21 7.63
CA ALA A 99 6.27 2.61 8.96
C ALA A 99 6.82 3.50 10.09
N ARG A 100 7.65 4.49 9.80
CA ARG A 100 8.23 5.41 10.81
C ARG A 100 7.28 6.54 11.21
N VAL A 101 6.31 6.85 10.36
CA VAL A 101 5.38 7.99 10.50
C VAL A 101 3.92 7.55 10.50
N GLY A 102 3.67 6.24 10.54
CA GLY A 102 2.36 5.64 10.49
C GLY A 102 2.45 4.12 10.68
N THR A 103 1.63 3.37 9.96
CA THR A 103 1.49 1.91 10.12
C THR A 103 1.60 1.19 8.79
N VAL A 104 2.33 0.07 8.74
CA VAL A 104 2.27 -0.87 7.61
C VAL A 104 1.45 -2.09 8.03
N GLU A 105 0.24 -2.24 7.49
CA GLU A 105 -0.59 -3.43 7.68
C GLU A 105 -0.18 -4.53 6.69
N ILE A 106 0.11 -5.72 7.22
CA ILE A 106 0.55 -6.88 6.43
C ILE A 106 -0.63 -7.84 6.24
N ARG A 107 -1.05 -8.04 4.99
CA ARG A 107 -2.15 -8.95 4.64
C ARG A 107 -1.69 -10.03 3.65
N PRO A 108 -1.83 -11.33 3.99
CA PRO A 108 -1.70 -12.40 2.99
C PRO A 108 -2.75 -12.24 1.88
N VAL A 109 -2.35 -12.40 0.63
CA VAL A 109 -3.25 -12.34 -0.52
C VAL A 109 -3.83 -13.71 -0.81
N LEU A 110 -5.15 -13.77 -1.00
CA LEU A 110 -5.83 -14.98 -1.43
C LEU A 110 -5.63 -15.19 -2.94
N GLU A 111 -5.15 -16.37 -3.35
CA GLU A 111 -5.08 -16.73 -4.75
C GLU A 111 -6.43 -17.30 -5.21
N ILE A 112 -7.04 -16.66 -6.21
CA ILE A 112 -8.33 -17.06 -6.78
C ILE A 112 -8.09 -17.57 -8.19
N ALA A 113 -8.56 -18.78 -8.47
CA ALA A 113 -8.48 -19.37 -9.81
C ALA A 113 -9.26 -18.52 -10.82
N GLY A 114 -8.66 -18.28 -11.99
CA GLY A 114 -9.25 -17.48 -13.07
C GLY A 114 -8.91 -15.99 -13.05
N LEU A 115 -8.24 -15.48 -12.01
CA LEU A 115 -7.63 -14.15 -12.08
C LEU A 115 -6.46 -14.14 -13.09
N PRO A 116 -6.30 -13.08 -13.89
CA PRO A 116 -5.14 -12.92 -14.76
C PRO A 116 -3.84 -13.00 -13.97
N LYS A 117 -2.81 -13.62 -14.56
CA LYS A 117 -1.47 -13.57 -13.99
C LYS A 117 -0.88 -12.19 -14.24
N SER A 118 -0.47 -11.53 -13.17
CA SER A 118 0.37 -10.33 -13.15
C SER A 118 1.78 -10.65 -13.62
#